data_AF-G8LSE7-F1
#
_entry.id   AF-G8LSE7-F1
#
_cell.length_a   1.000
_cell.length_b   1.000
_cell.length_c   1.000
_cell.angle_alpha   90.00
_cell.angle_beta   90.00
_cell.angle_gamma   90.00
#
_symmetry.space_group_name_H-M   'P 1'
#
loop_
_entity.id
_entity.type
_entity.pdbx_description
1 polymer ?
#
loop_
_entity_poly.entity_id
_entity_poly.type
_entity_poly.pdbx_seq_one_letter_code
_entity_poly.pdbx_strand_id
1 'polypeptide(L)'
;MSSSLSVKLKNDIKIYDLLFNCELVLKKLLRHSDIPKLMVYRIENKVRIPFQRETFGEDKDFILVGFEGYEDSVCISTAEIPIHLPHVTEDEAGKWAVISVGIKRSSIEFVLAASLAIALAKMQDSCVIDDGCRWNKVSKQKPEEFMQAISVGRNYDEALKEIIHNLKLSK
;
A
#
# COMPACT_ATOMS: atom_id res chain seq x y z
N MET A 1 3.49 -17.33 3.20
CA MET A 1 3.86 -16.10 3.93
C MET A 1 3.43 -14.92 3.08
N SER A 2 2.48 -14.11 3.56
CA SER A 2 2.22 -12.77 2.98
C SER A 2 3.42 -11.87 3.26
N SER A 3 3.61 -10.85 2.42
CA SER A 3 4.52 -9.75 2.74
C SER A 3 3.64 -8.56 3.07
N SER A 4 3.84 -7.98 4.23
CA SER A 4 2.98 -6.93 4.75
C SER A 4 3.81 -5.68 5.03
N LEU A 5 3.31 -4.54 4.59
CA LEU A 5 3.75 -3.23 5.04
C LEU A 5 2.69 -2.68 6.00
N SER A 6 3.12 -2.00 7.05
CA SER A 6 2.22 -1.45 8.06
C SER A 6 2.45 0.06 8.22
N VAL A 7 1.37 0.82 8.41
CA VAL A 7 1.42 2.28 8.63
C VAL A 7 0.46 2.65 9.75
N LYS A 8 0.92 3.43 10.73
CA LYS A 8 0.08 3.93 11.82
C LYS A 8 -0.91 4.98 11.28
N LEU A 9 -2.18 4.82 11.62
CA LEU A 9 -3.25 5.75 11.26
C LEU A 9 -3.55 6.65 12.46
N LYS A 10 -3.50 7.97 12.23
CA LYS A 10 -3.90 8.99 13.20
C LYS A 10 -5.36 9.40 13.00
N ASN A 11 -5.82 9.40 11.75
CA ASN A 11 -7.18 9.75 11.35
C ASN A 11 -7.68 8.81 10.25
N ASP A 12 -9.00 8.77 10.08
CA ASP A 12 -9.66 8.11 8.96
C ASP A 12 -9.26 8.75 7.63
N ILE A 13 -9.29 7.96 6.57
CA ILE A 13 -8.74 8.34 5.27
C ILE A 13 -9.85 8.40 4.24
N LYS A 14 -9.98 9.52 3.54
CA LYS A 14 -10.84 9.57 2.36
C LYS A 14 -10.22 8.73 1.25
N ILE A 15 -11.02 7.84 0.67
CA ILE A 15 -10.59 6.95 -0.41
C ILE A 15 -10.06 7.73 -1.60
N TYR A 16 -10.71 8.85 -1.96
CA TYR A 16 -10.27 9.72 -3.03
C TYR A 16 -8.84 10.25 -2.78
N ASP A 17 -8.56 10.72 -1.56
CA ASP A 17 -7.24 11.25 -1.21
C ASP A 17 -6.17 10.14 -1.20
N LEU A 18 -6.52 8.94 -0.75
CA LEU A 18 -5.64 7.78 -0.81
C LEU A 18 -5.27 7.43 -2.25
N LEU A 19 -6.26 7.32 -3.13
CA LEU A 19 -6.03 7.00 -4.54
C LEU A 19 -5.18 8.07 -5.22
N PHE A 20 -5.50 9.35 -5.01
CA PHE A 20 -4.76 10.47 -5.56
C PHE A 20 -3.30 10.47 -5.10
N ASN A 21 -3.04 10.35 -3.80
CA ASN A 21 -1.67 10.34 -3.27
C ASN A 21 -0.90 9.08 -3.70
N CYS A 22 -1.57 7.93 -3.78
CA CYS A 22 -0.98 6.69 -4.28
C CYS A 22 -0.58 6.84 -5.76
N GLU A 23 -1.44 7.43 -6.59
CA GLU A 23 -1.15 7.71 -8.00
C GLU A 23 0.08 8.61 -8.15
N LEU A 24 0.20 9.68 -7.35
CA LEU A 24 1.38 10.56 -7.37
C LEU A 24 2.67 9.80 -7.02
N VAL A 25 2.61 8.92 -6.02
CA VAL A 25 3.75 8.09 -5.62
C VAL A 25 4.10 7.07 -6.71
N LEU A 26 3.10 6.40 -7.28
CA LEU A 26 3.25 5.44 -8.38
C LEU A 26 3.93 6.07 -9.58
N LYS A 27 3.43 7.23 -10.03
CA LYS A 27 4.01 7.97 -11.16
C LYS A 27 5.49 8.30 -10.91
N LYS A 28 5.83 8.68 -9.69
CA LYS A 28 7.21 8.98 -9.30
C LYS A 28 8.10 7.73 -9.24
N LEU A 29 7.60 6.61 -8.72
CA LEU A 29 8.33 5.33 -8.67
C LEU A 29 8.53 4.73 -10.07
N LEU A 30 7.49 4.75 -10.89
CA LEU A 30 7.49 4.25 -12.27
C LEU A 30 8.20 5.18 -13.25
N ARG A 31 8.44 6.44 -12.85
CA ARG A 31 8.97 7.51 -13.72
C ARG A 31 8.14 7.67 -14.98
N HIS A 32 6.83 7.60 -14.82
CA HIS A 32 5.85 7.64 -15.91
C HIS A 32 4.72 8.60 -15.54
N SER A 33 4.29 9.44 -16.48
CA SER A 33 3.25 10.44 -16.23
C SER A 33 1.83 9.88 -16.32
N ASP A 34 1.65 8.82 -17.10
CA ASP A 34 0.37 8.16 -17.31
C ASP A 34 0.37 6.76 -16.71
N ILE A 35 -0.66 6.42 -15.95
CA ILE A 35 -0.87 5.09 -15.37
C ILE A 35 -2.37 4.76 -15.43
N PRO A 36 -2.75 3.47 -15.51
CA PRO A 36 -4.15 3.09 -15.44
C PRO A 36 -4.81 3.62 -14.17
N LYS A 37 -6.11 3.89 -14.27
CA LYS A 37 -6.89 4.41 -13.15
C LYS A 37 -6.87 3.42 -11.98
N LEU A 38 -6.58 3.93 -10.78
CA LEU A 38 -6.72 3.14 -9.55
C LEU A 38 -8.19 3.02 -9.15
N MET A 39 -8.56 1.83 -8.67
CA MET A 39 -9.90 1.49 -8.24
C MET A 39 -9.84 0.81 -6.87
N VAL A 40 -10.85 1.07 -6.05
CA VAL A 40 -11.04 0.38 -4.76
C VAL A 40 -12.23 -0.55 -4.84
N TYR A 41 -12.04 -1.76 -4.33
CA TYR A 41 -13.04 -2.81 -4.28
C TYR A 41 -13.20 -3.33 -2.85
N ARG A 42 -14.35 -3.93 -2.58
CA ARG A 42 -14.56 -4.85 -1.46
C ARG A 42 -14.86 -6.24 -2.01
N ILE A 43 -14.66 -7.26 -1.18
CA ILE A 43 -15.09 -8.62 -1.49
C ILE A 43 -16.44 -8.86 -0.79
N GLU A 44 -17.47 -9.13 -1.57
CA GLU A 44 -18.75 -9.62 -1.05
C GLU A 44 -19.10 -10.92 -1.78
N ASN A 45 -19.44 -11.98 -1.04
CA ASN A 45 -19.78 -13.29 -1.59
C ASN A 45 -18.75 -13.83 -2.60
N LYS A 46 -17.45 -13.64 -2.31
CA LYS A 46 -16.31 -14.03 -3.18
C LYS A 46 -16.22 -13.26 -4.51
N VAL A 47 -16.95 -12.16 -4.66
CA VAL A 47 -16.94 -11.31 -5.85
C VAL A 47 -16.36 -9.94 -5.49
N ARG A 48 -15.51 -9.39 -6.38
CA ARG A 48 -15.03 -8.01 -6.26
C ARG A 48 -16.11 -7.05 -6.73
N ILE A 49 -16.48 -6.11 -5.87
CA ILE A 49 -17.43 -5.05 -6.20
C ILE A 49 -16.82 -3.69 -5.85
N PRO A 50 -17.16 -2.61 -6.57
CA PRO A 50 -16.65 -1.28 -6.26
C PRO A 50 -16.95 -0.89 -4.81
N PHE A 51 -15.96 -0.29 -4.15
CA PHE A 51 -16.13 0.24 -2.81
C PHE A 51 -16.96 1.53 -2.88
N GLN A 52 -18.05 1.58 -2.12
CA GLN A 52 -19.03 2.67 -2.18
C GLN A 52 -18.92 3.69 -1.03
N ARG A 53 -18.14 3.38 0.03
CA ARG A 53 -17.93 4.33 1.13
C ARG A 53 -16.88 5.37 0.72
N GLU A 54 -17.03 6.58 1.24
CA GLU A 54 -16.09 7.69 0.98
C GLU A 54 -14.82 7.57 1.82
N THR A 55 -14.93 6.95 3.00
CA THR A 55 -13.88 6.85 4.02
C THR A 55 -13.44 5.41 4.25
N PHE A 56 -12.16 5.26 4.59
CA PHE A 56 -11.49 4.03 5.01
C PHE A 56 -10.89 4.26 6.39
N GLY A 57 -11.10 3.30 7.28
CA GLY A 57 -10.56 3.35 8.62
C GLY A 57 -11.54 3.86 9.65
N GLU A 58 -12.85 3.84 9.42
CA GLU A 58 -13.84 4.05 10.49
C GLU A 58 -14.03 2.76 11.32
N ASP A 59 -13.94 1.57 10.69
CA ASP A 59 -14.15 0.27 11.32
C ASP A 59 -12.92 -0.66 11.16
N LYS A 60 -13.09 -1.97 11.42
CA LYS A 60 -12.25 -3.03 10.82
C LYS A 60 -12.54 -3.12 9.33
N ASP A 61 -12.01 -2.16 8.58
CA ASP A 61 -12.20 -2.10 7.14
C ASP A 61 -11.24 -3.04 6.42
N PHE A 62 -11.71 -3.57 5.30
CA PHE A 62 -10.97 -4.39 4.37
C PHE A 62 -11.30 -3.94 2.95
N ILE A 63 -10.29 -3.49 2.22
CA ILE A 63 -10.42 -3.06 0.83
C ILE A 63 -9.34 -3.69 -0.03
N LEU A 64 -9.63 -3.80 -1.32
CA LEU A 64 -8.67 -4.14 -2.36
C LEU A 64 -8.42 -2.90 -3.21
N VAL A 65 -7.17 -2.57 -3.47
CA VAL A 65 -6.80 -1.51 -4.40
C VAL A 65 -6.10 -2.14 -5.61
N GLY A 66 -6.53 -1.80 -6.81
CA GLY A 66 -5.96 -2.33 -8.05
C GLY A 66 -6.12 -1.35 -9.20
N PHE A 67 -5.59 -1.73 -10.36
CA PHE A 67 -5.78 -0.97 -11.59
C PHE A 67 -7.08 -1.39 -12.30
N GLU A 68 -7.80 -0.42 -12.86
CA GLU A 68 -9.00 -0.68 -13.66
C GLU A 68 -8.65 -1.62 -14.83
N GLY A 69 -9.37 -2.74 -14.94
CA GLY A 69 -9.17 -3.74 -15.99
C GLY A 69 -8.07 -4.77 -15.72
N TYR A 70 -7.45 -4.77 -14.53
CA TYR A 70 -6.40 -5.73 -14.14
C TYR A 70 -6.84 -6.62 -12.96
N GLU A 71 -6.34 -7.86 -12.93
CA GLU A 71 -6.64 -8.81 -11.85
C GLU A 71 -5.79 -8.57 -10.60
N ASP A 72 -4.60 -8.00 -10.74
CA ASP A 72 -3.70 -7.68 -9.64
C ASP A 72 -4.31 -6.65 -8.68
N SER A 73 -4.29 -6.97 -7.38
CA SER A 73 -4.82 -6.07 -6.36
C SER A 73 -4.10 -6.25 -5.04
N VAL A 74 -3.85 -5.15 -4.36
CA VAL A 74 -3.28 -5.13 -3.01
C VAL A 74 -4.40 -5.06 -1.99
N CYS A 75 -4.30 -5.89 -0.97
CA CYS A 75 -5.21 -5.86 0.17
C CYS A 75 -4.77 -4.79 1.17
N ILE A 76 -5.69 -3.96 1.62
CA ILE A 76 -5.49 -3.05 2.75
C ILE A 76 -6.55 -3.39 3.79
N SER A 77 -6.11 -3.68 5.01
CA SER A 77 -6.99 -3.84 6.16
C SER A 77 -6.57 -2.94 7.30
N THR A 78 -7.50 -2.62 8.18
CA THR A 78 -7.16 -1.92 9.43
C THR A 78 -7.08 -2.89 10.60
N ALA A 79 -6.07 -2.73 11.43
CA ALA A 79 -5.94 -3.37 12.73
C ALA A 79 -5.89 -2.31 13.83
N GLU A 80 -6.38 -2.64 15.02
CA GLU A 80 -6.28 -1.77 16.20
C GLU A 80 -5.61 -2.53 17.31
N ILE A 81 -4.56 -1.93 17.88
CA ILE A 81 -3.76 -2.49 18.96
C ILE A 81 -4.15 -1.77 20.26
N PRO A 82 -4.83 -2.45 21.21
CA PRO A 82 -5.23 -1.84 22.46
C PRO A 82 -4.03 -1.57 23.38
N ILE A 83 -3.96 -0.35 23.93
CA ILE A 83 -2.89 0.06 24.86
C ILE A 83 -2.87 -0.72 26.18
N HIS A 84 -4.01 -1.29 26.59
CA HIS A 84 -4.14 -2.01 27.86
C HIS A 84 -3.60 -3.44 27.80
N LEU A 85 -3.11 -3.90 26.64
CA LEU A 85 -2.46 -5.20 26.52
C LEU A 85 -1.07 -5.18 27.17
N PRO A 86 -0.67 -6.25 27.88
CA PRO A 86 0.65 -6.32 28.49
C PRO A 86 1.75 -6.24 27.41
N HIS A 87 2.79 -5.44 27.69
CA HIS A 87 3.95 -5.22 26.82
C HIS A 87 3.72 -4.41 25.54
N VAL A 88 2.55 -3.80 25.35
CA VAL A 88 2.33 -2.85 24.25
C VAL A 88 2.80 -1.45 24.65
N THR A 89 3.64 -0.84 23.83
CA THR A 89 4.08 0.55 23.99
C THR A 89 3.08 1.55 23.40
N GLU A 90 3.11 2.82 23.80
CA GLU A 90 2.29 3.89 23.20
C GLU A 90 2.53 4.04 21.68
N ASP A 91 3.77 3.80 21.25
CA ASP A 91 4.16 3.82 19.85
C ASP A 91 3.52 2.67 19.05
N GLU A 92 3.32 1.51 19.67
CA GLU A 92 2.67 0.34 19.06
C GLU A 92 1.15 0.40 19.14
N ALA A 93 0.60 1.01 20.20
CA ALA A 93 -0.84 1.14 20.40
C ALA A 93 -1.50 2.02 19.33
N GLY A 94 -2.79 1.77 19.07
CA GLY A 94 -3.63 2.55 18.17
C GLY A 94 -3.97 1.83 16.86
N LYS A 95 -4.44 2.61 15.89
CA LYS A 95 -4.92 2.09 14.60
C LYS A 95 -3.80 1.99 13.58
N TRP A 96 -3.81 0.93 12.79
CA TRP A 96 -2.81 0.60 11.78
C TRP A 96 -3.47 0.17 10.49
N ALA A 97 -2.96 0.62 9.35
CA ALA A 97 -3.23 0.04 8.04
C ALA A 97 -2.19 -1.03 7.75
N VAL A 98 -2.65 -2.24 7.40
CA VAL A 98 -1.83 -3.37 6.99
C VAL A 98 -2.06 -3.63 5.50
N ILE A 99 -0.99 -3.52 4.73
CA ILE A 99 -0.98 -3.58 3.27
C ILE A 99 -0.33 -4.90 2.87
N SER A 100 -1.12 -5.81 2.33
CA SER A 100 -0.71 -7.19 2.07
C SER A 100 -0.76 -7.54 0.59
N VAL A 101 0.31 -8.18 0.11
CA VAL A 101 0.39 -8.74 -1.26
C VAL A 101 0.23 -10.26 -1.25
N GLY A 102 -0.29 -10.80 -2.35
CA GLY A 102 -0.51 -12.23 -2.53
C GLY A 102 0.78 -13.06 -2.54
N ILE A 103 0.65 -14.38 -2.38
CA ILE A 103 1.79 -15.31 -2.39
C ILE A 103 2.44 -15.39 -3.78
N LYS A 104 1.63 -15.30 -4.84
CA LYS A 104 2.10 -15.14 -6.22
C LYS A 104 2.33 -13.66 -6.49
N ARG A 105 3.45 -13.16 -5.98
CA ARG A 105 3.88 -11.75 -6.01
C ARG A 105 3.98 -11.26 -7.45
N SER A 106 2.95 -10.63 -7.99
CA SER A 106 3.16 -9.89 -9.23
C SER A 106 3.96 -8.63 -8.92
N SER A 107 4.80 -8.23 -9.87
CA SER A 107 5.54 -6.98 -9.79
C SER A 107 4.60 -5.78 -9.57
N ILE A 108 3.41 -5.83 -10.19
CA ILE A 108 2.34 -4.84 -10.03
C ILE A 108 1.89 -4.73 -8.56
N GLU A 109 1.55 -5.85 -7.91
CA GLU A 109 1.15 -5.85 -6.50
C GLU A 109 2.25 -5.29 -5.59
N PHE A 110 3.51 -5.61 -5.86
CA PHE A 110 4.64 -5.16 -5.05
C PHE A 110 4.84 -3.65 -5.08
N VAL A 111 4.78 -3.07 -6.28
CA VAL A 111 4.93 -1.62 -6.49
C VAL A 111 3.70 -0.88 -5.98
N LEU A 112 2.50 -1.42 -6.20
CA LEU A 112 1.26 -0.84 -5.70
C LEU A 112 1.24 -0.82 -4.16
N ALA A 113 1.68 -1.90 -3.51
CA ALA A 113 1.75 -1.98 -2.05
C ALA A 113 2.74 -0.97 -1.47
N ALA A 114 3.93 -0.85 -2.07
CA ALA A 114 4.90 0.16 -1.67
C ALA A 114 4.34 1.59 -1.82
N SER A 115 3.64 1.85 -2.93
CA SER A 115 3.08 3.16 -3.23
C SER A 115 1.98 3.54 -2.25
N LEU A 116 1.09 2.60 -1.94
CA LEU A 116 0.06 2.75 -0.91
C LEU A 116 0.67 3.02 0.46
N ALA A 117 1.71 2.27 0.84
CA ALA A 117 2.37 2.45 2.13
C ALA A 117 3.01 3.83 2.26
N ILE A 118 3.73 4.28 1.22
CA ILE A 118 4.35 5.61 1.17
C ILE A 118 3.26 6.70 1.21
N ALA A 119 2.19 6.56 0.43
CA ALA A 119 1.09 7.53 0.41
C ALA A 119 0.43 7.66 1.79
N LEU A 120 0.07 6.54 2.40
CA LEU A 120 -0.52 6.48 3.73
C LEU A 120 0.42 7.09 4.79
N ALA A 121 1.71 6.72 4.75
CA ALA A 121 2.69 7.24 5.69
C ALA A 121 2.84 8.76 5.60
N LYS A 122 2.81 9.33 4.39
CA LYS A 122 2.82 10.79 4.19
C LYS A 122 1.56 11.45 4.71
N MET A 123 0.39 10.90 4.36
CA MET A 123 -0.92 11.45 4.77
C MET A 123 -1.09 11.44 6.30
N GLN A 124 -0.51 10.44 6.97
CA GLN A 124 -0.65 10.23 8.41
C GLN A 124 0.55 10.75 9.21
N ASP A 125 1.55 11.35 8.56
CA ASP A 125 2.83 11.74 9.17
C ASP A 125 3.39 10.60 10.06
N SER A 126 3.54 9.43 9.42
CA SER A 126 3.96 8.17 10.03
C SER A 126 5.14 7.58 9.26
N CYS A 127 5.75 6.54 9.84
CA CYS A 127 6.71 5.69 9.15
C CYS A 127 6.00 4.57 8.37
N VAL A 128 6.72 4.03 7.39
CA VAL A 128 6.44 2.72 6.78
C VAL A 128 7.16 1.66 7.60
N ILE A 129 6.44 0.61 8.00
CA ILE A 129 6.99 -0.57 8.67
C ILE A 129 7.00 -1.75 7.70
N ASP A 130 8.18 -2.32 7.45
CA ASP A 130 8.40 -3.56 6.70
C ASP A 130 8.85 -4.65 7.69
N ASP A 131 7.88 -5.23 8.39
CA ASP A 131 8.11 -6.24 9.44
C ASP A 131 8.90 -7.45 8.92
N GLY A 132 8.70 -7.79 7.65
CA GLY A 132 9.37 -8.91 6.99
C GLY A 132 10.71 -8.55 6.34
N CYS A 133 11.11 -7.27 6.36
CA CYS A 133 12.26 -6.74 5.62
C CYS A 133 12.31 -7.24 4.16
N ARG A 134 11.15 -7.27 3.51
CA ARG A 134 10.95 -7.82 2.15
C ARG A 134 11.23 -6.80 1.06
N TRP A 135 11.03 -5.52 1.34
CA TRP A 135 11.36 -4.40 0.46
C TRP A 135 12.76 -3.89 0.71
N ASN A 136 13.16 -3.80 1.99
CA ASN A 136 14.50 -3.35 2.38
C ASN A 136 14.94 -4.03 3.69
N LYS A 137 16.23 -3.91 4.05
CA LYS A 137 16.81 -4.43 5.30
C LYS A 137 16.43 -3.62 6.54
N VAL A 138 15.89 -2.41 6.37
CA VAL A 138 15.50 -1.53 7.48
C VAL A 138 14.00 -1.66 7.69
N SER A 139 13.59 -2.06 8.89
CA SER A 139 12.19 -2.35 9.21
C SER A 139 11.32 -1.11 9.34
N LYS A 140 11.84 0.02 9.83
CA LYS A 140 11.08 1.26 10.05
C LYS A 140 11.77 2.42 9.37
N GLN A 141 11.07 3.11 8.46
CA GLN A 141 11.64 4.21 7.69
C GLN A 141 10.60 5.32 7.47
N LYS A 142 11.08 6.57 7.35
CA LYS A 142 10.23 7.65 6.84
C LYS A 142 9.84 7.38 5.38
N PRO A 143 8.71 7.90 4.89
CA PRO A 143 8.24 7.58 3.54
C PRO A 143 9.26 7.92 2.44
N GLU A 144 9.98 9.03 2.54
CA GLU A 144 11.03 9.41 1.58
C GLU A 144 12.25 8.47 1.63
N GLU A 145 12.66 8.06 2.82
CA GLU A 145 13.78 7.14 3.04
C GLU A 145 13.45 5.75 2.50
N PHE A 146 12.23 5.27 2.76
CA PHE A 146 11.73 4.01 2.23
C PHE A 146 11.67 4.06 0.70
N MET A 147 11.10 5.14 0.15
CA MET A 147 11.02 5.37 -1.29
C MET A 147 12.41 5.35 -1.95
N GLN A 148 13.40 6.02 -1.36
CA GLN A 148 14.77 6.02 -1.87
C GLN A 148 15.39 4.63 -1.79
N ALA A 149 15.19 3.90 -0.69
CA ALA A 149 15.77 2.58 -0.50
C ALA A 149 15.26 1.56 -1.53
N ILE A 150 13.94 1.53 -1.77
CA ILE A 150 13.36 0.59 -2.75
C ILE A 150 13.74 0.97 -4.19
N SER A 151 13.92 2.25 -4.49
CA SER A 151 14.32 2.73 -5.82
C SER A 151 15.75 2.35 -6.23
N VAL A 152 16.56 1.86 -5.29
CA VAL A 152 17.95 1.42 -5.52
C VAL A 152 18.06 -0.13 -5.49
N GLY A 153 16.95 -0.83 -5.20
CA GLY A 153 16.91 -2.28 -5.08
C GLY A 153 16.74 -2.98 -6.42
N ARG A 154 17.61 -3.96 -6.73
CA ARG A 154 17.56 -4.74 -7.99
C ARG A 154 16.20 -5.41 -8.25
N ASN A 155 15.60 -6.00 -7.22
CA ASN A 155 14.29 -6.65 -7.34
C ASN A 155 13.18 -5.66 -7.72
N TYR A 156 13.31 -4.41 -7.27
CA TYR A 156 12.34 -3.36 -7.58
C TYR A 156 12.52 -2.89 -9.03
N ASP A 157 13.75 -2.73 -9.51
CA ASP A 157 14.02 -2.34 -10.91
C ASP A 157 13.50 -3.37 -11.93
N GLU A 158 13.63 -4.66 -11.62
CA GLU A 158 13.05 -5.73 -12.44
C GLU A 158 11.52 -5.66 -12.44
N ALA A 159 10.92 -5.46 -11.27
CA ALA A 159 9.48 -5.28 -11.13
C ALA A 159 8.99 -4.05 -11.91
N LEU A 160 9.71 -2.93 -11.86
CA LEU A 160 9.37 -1.71 -12.61
C LEU A 160 9.35 -1.96 -14.13
N LYS A 161 10.36 -2.66 -14.66
CA LYS A 161 10.41 -2.99 -16.10
C LYS A 161 9.23 -3.86 -16.52
N GLU A 162 8.91 -4.88 -15.71
CA GLU A 162 7.79 -5.76 -15.97
C GLU A 162 6.45 -5.00 -15.95
N ILE A 163 6.26 -4.09 -14.99
CA ILE A 163 5.04 -3.27 -14.89
C ILE A 163 4.89 -2.36 -16.09
N ILE A 164 5.94 -1.64 -16.48
CA ILE A 164 5.90 -0.74 -17.65
C ILE A 164 5.50 -1.51 -18.91
N HIS A 165 6.03 -2.73 -19.06
CA HIS A 165 5.66 -3.62 -20.16
C HIS A 165 4.21 -4.11 -20.07
N ASN A 166 3.80 -4.66 -18.92
CA ASN A 166 2.49 -5.28 -18.71
C ASN A 166 1.35 -4.26 -18.77
N LEU A 167 1.56 -3.07 -18.22
CA LEU A 167 0.59 -1.96 -18.25
C LEU A 167 0.62 -1.20 -19.59
N LYS A 168 1.48 -1.59 -20.53
CA LYS A 168 1.66 -0.96 -21.85
C LYS A 168 1.89 0.56 -21.75
N LEU A 169 2.66 0.99 -20.76
CA LEU A 169 2.91 2.41 -20.52
C LEU A 169 3.85 2.94 -21.63
N SER A 170 3.36 3.89 -22.44
CA SER A 170 4.15 4.57 -23.47
C SER A 170 4.81 5.83 -22.89
N LYS A 171 6.15 5.89 -22.97
CA LYS A 171 6.98 7.01 -22.48
C LYS A 171 6.46 8.40 -22.83
#